data_AF-A0A373CXG4-F1
#
_entry.id   AF-A0A373CXG4-F1
#
_cell.length_a   1.000
_cell.length_b   1.000
_cell.length_c   1.000
_cell.angle_alpha   90.00
_cell.angle_beta   90.00
_cell.angle_gamma   90.00
#
_symmetry.space_group_name_H-M   'P 1'
#
loop_
_entity.id
_entity.type
_entity.pdbx_description
1 polymer ?
#
loop_
_entity_poly.entity_id
_entity_poly.type
_entity_poly.pdbx_seq_one_letter_code
_entity_poly.pdbx_strand_id
1 'polypeptide(L)'
;MSGLQRGMIEFEVDQTQLQRIELKLKDMKAKAPQALKNAVNATARDAKKDLADKAKETYAVKSPRFKKAIAQKNATASNPTATLKITGAVNELADFKYKDNTSTDAARGKVLKASGLKSLQKGNLKAFITKFGSGHVSVVQRKGASRLPLKKLLSPSIPTMIGNEAKVYGIVKPNIEENLQKNIQKQIDRILGGK
;
A
#
# COMPACT_ATOMS: atom_id res chain seq x y z
N MET A 1 -17.06 15.94 2.93
CA MET A 1 -17.10 14.54 2.47
C MET A 1 -15.67 14.06 2.20
N SER A 2 -14.97 13.51 3.20
CA SER A 2 -13.68 12.83 2.97
C SER A 2 -14.00 11.40 2.52
N GLY A 3 -13.88 11.14 1.21
CA GLY A 3 -14.18 9.83 0.64
C GLY A 3 -13.10 8.82 1.00
N LEU A 4 -13.46 7.75 1.70
CA LEU A 4 -12.58 6.59 1.83
C LEU A 4 -12.33 5.98 0.45
N GLN A 5 -11.07 5.91 0.02
CA GLN A 5 -10.68 5.17 -1.17
C GLN A 5 -10.40 3.71 -0.81
N ARG A 6 -10.72 2.79 -1.72
CA ARG A 6 -10.56 1.34 -1.55
C ARG A 6 -9.75 0.78 -2.71
N GLY A 7 -8.77 -0.06 -2.40
CA GLY A 7 -8.05 -0.90 -3.38
C GLY A 7 -8.09 -2.35 -2.93
N MET A 8 -8.20 -3.28 -3.88
CA MET A 8 -8.25 -4.72 -3.63
C MET A 8 -7.19 -5.40 -4.49
N ILE A 9 -6.36 -6.23 -3.86
CA ILE A 9 -5.44 -7.13 -4.56
C ILE A 9 -5.83 -8.55 -4.15
N GLU A 10 -6.16 -9.37 -5.15
CA GLU A 10 -6.57 -10.76 -4.99
C GLU A 10 -5.46 -11.69 -5.47
N PHE A 11 -5.25 -12.78 -4.71
CA PHE A 11 -4.33 -13.86 -5.07
C PHE A 11 -5.12 -15.15 -5.11
N GLU A 12 -5.23 -15.75 -6.29
CA GLU A 12 -5.94 -17.00 -6.50
C GLU A 12 -4.96 -18.12 -6.87
N VAL A 13 -5.16 -19.29 -6.27
CA VAL A 13 -4.55 -20.55 -6.71
C VAL A 13 -5.61 -21.31 -7.49
N ASP A 14 -5.38 -21.50 -8.78
CA ASP A 14 -6.29 -22.23 -9.68
C ASP A 14 -6.36 -23.75 -9.38
N GLN A 15 -7.46 -24.41 -9.75
CA GLN A 15 -7.69 -25.85 -9.58
C GLN A 15 -6.61 -26.72 -10.23
N THR A 16 -6.00 -26.24 -11.32
CA THR A 16 -4.89 -26.92 -11.99
C THR A 16 -3.63 -27.00 -11.11
N GLN A 17 -3.39 -25.98 -10.28
CA GLN A 17 -2.27 -25.97 -9.32
C GLN A 17 -2.53 -26.91 -8.15
N LEU A 18 -3.79 -27.03 -7.70
CA LEU A 18 -4.19 -28.01 -6.69
C LEU A 18 -3.89 -29.44 -7.14
N GLN A 19 -4.29 -29.82 -8.36
CA GLN A 19 -4.04 -31.17 -8.89
C GLN A 19 -2.54 -31.48 -9.02
N ARG A 20 -1.71 -30.51 -9.43
CA ARG A 20 -0.24 -30.69 -9.48
C ARG A 20 0.36 -30.94 -8.10
N ILE A 21 -0.16 -30.25 -7.08
CA ILE A 21 0.30 -30.42 -5.70
C ILE A 21 -0.18 -31.77 -5.16
N GLU A 22 -1.40 -32.18 -5.45
CA GLU A 22 -1.91 -33.52 -5.11
C GLU A 22 -1.09 -34.64 -5.76
N LEU A 23 -0.70 -34.48 -7.03
CA LEU A 23 0.19 -35.41 -7.73
C LEU A 23 1.58 -35.48 -7.07
N LYS A 24 2.17 -34.33 -6.71
CA LYS A 24 3.45 -34.27 -6.00
C LYS A 24 3.37 -34.90 -4.59
N LEU A 25 2.23 -34.78 -3.92
CA LEU A 25 2.00 -35.32 -2.58
C LEU A 25 1.61 -36.81 -2.57
N LYS A 26 1.43 -37.45 -3.73
CA LYS A 26 1.12 -38.88 -3.89
C LYS A 26 0.05 -39.38 -2.90
N ASP A 27 0.44 -40.14 -1.87
CA ASP A 27 -0.46 -40.76 -0.88
C ASP A 27 -0.94 -39.78 0.21
N MET A 28 -0.41 -38.55 0.22
CA MET A 28 -0.72 -37.52 1.21
C MET A 28 -1.68 -36.45 0.67
N LYS A 29 -2.51 -36.77 -0.33
CA LYS A 29 -3.47 -35.82 -0.96
C LYS A 29 -4.34 -35.08 0.05
N ALA A 30 -4.74 -35.74 1.13
CA ALA A 30 -5.51 -35.13 2.22
C ALA A 30 -4.81 -33.91 2.89
N LYS A 31 -3.48 -33.81 2.79
CA LYS A 31 -2.70 -32.68 3.31
C LYS A 31 -2.53 -31.54 2.29
N ALA A 32 -2.84 -31.77 1.01
CA ALA A 32 -2.68 -30.77 -0.06
C ALA A 32 -3.46 -29.47 0.18
N PRO A 33 -4.75 -29.50 0.60
CA PRO A 33 -5.51 -28.26 0.87
C PRO A 33 -4.91 -27.45 2.02
N GLN A 34 -4.38 -28.13 3.04
CA GLN A 34 -3.75 -27.47 4.20
C GLN A 34 -2.37 -26.91 3.83
N ALA A 35 -1.62 -27.57 2.95
CA ALA A 35 -0.37 -27.06 2.38
C ALA A 35 -0.63 -25.76 1.61
N LEU A 36 -1.63 -25.77 0.73
CA LEU A 36 -2.02 -24.61 -0.08
C LEU A 36 -2.48 -23.43 0.75
N LYS A 37 -3.39 -23.66 1.71
CA LYS A 37 -3.80 -22.65 2.69
C LYS A 37 -2.60 -21.98 3.34
N ASN A 38 -1.61 -22.76 3.78
CA ASN A 38 -0.44 -22.23 4.47
C ASN A 38 0.47 -21.46 3.53
N ALA A 39 0.68 -21.96 2.31
CA ALA A 39 1.48 -21.29 1.28
C ALA A 39 0.87 -19.94 0.91
N VAL A 40 -0.42 -19.89 0.59
CA VAL A 40 -1.15 -18.67 0.21
C VAL A 40 -1.14 -17.66 1.36
N ASN A 41 -1.36 -18.10 2.60
CA ASN A 41 -1.30 -17.21 3.76
C ASN A 41 0.11 -16.69 4.04
N ALA A 42 1.16 -17.48 3.79
CA ALA A 42 2.54 -17.01 3.87
C ALA A 42 2.82 -15.95 2.80
N THR A 43 2.45 -16.24 1.55
CA THR A 43 2.59 -15.30 0.43
C THR A 43 1.84 -14.00 0.67
N ALA A 44 0.61 -14.03 1.22
CA ALA A 44 -0.12 -12.82 1.56
C ALA A 44 0.60 -11.97 2.63
N ARG A 45 1.29 -12.60 3.59
CA ARG A 45 2.10 -11.88 4.59
C ARG A 45 3.33 -11.24 3.96
N ASP A 46 4.02 -11.98 3.07
CA ASP A 46 5.18 -11.50 2.32
C ASP A 46 4.77 -10.32 1.43
N ALA A 47 3.71 -10.48 0.62
CA ALA A 47 3.14 -9.43 -0.22
C ALA A 47 2.76 -8.17 0.57
N LYS A 48 2.10 -8.33 1.73
CA LYS A 48 1.74 -7.22 2.61
C LYS A 48 2.98 -6.46 3.10
N LYS A 49 4.07 -7.16 3.41
CA LYS A 49 5.34 -6.56 3.82
C LYS A 49 5.98 -5.82 2.64
N ASP A 50 6.15 -6.49 1.51
CA ASP A 50 6.82 -5.96 0.33
C ASP A 50 6.12 -4.71 -0.22
N LEU A 51 4.79 -4.72 -0.28
CA LEU A 51 3.99 -3.54 -0.67
C LEU A 51 4.21 -2.36 0.27
N ALA A 52 4.24 -2.61 1.59
CA ALA A 52 4.43 -1.56 2.57
C ALA A 52 5.85 -0.99 2.54
N ASP A 53 6.85 -1.85 2.39
CA ASP A 53 8.26 -1.48 2.32
C ASP A 53 8.54 -0.71 1.03
N LYS A 54 8.04 -1.19 -0.12
CA LYS A 54 8.19 -0.49 -1.41
C LYS A 54 7.50 0.86 -1.44
N ALA A 55 6.30 0.98 -0.86
CA ALA A 55 5.63 2.26 -0.69
C ALA A 55 6.44 3.21 0.22
N LYS A 56 7.01 2.70 1.32
CA LYS A 56 7.86 3.48 2.22
C LYS A 56 9.13 3.96 1.51
N GLU A 57 9.72 3.18 0.61
CA GLU A 57 10.87 3.60 -0.21
C GLU A 57 10.48 4.68 -1.23
N THR A 58 9.28 4.58 -1.80
CA THR A 58 8.83 5.45 -2.89
C THR A 58 8.38 6.82 -2.42
N TYR A 59 7.62 6.88 -1.32
CA TYR A 59 6.87 8.07 -0.92
C TYR A 59 7.48 8.79 0.28
N ALA A 60 7.49 10.12 0.23
CA ALA A 60 8.04 11.00 1.26
C ALA A 60 7.03 11.28 2.40
N VAL A 61 6.35 10.25 2.90
CA VAL A 61 5.39 10.34 4.02
C VAL A 61 6.15 10.48 5.34
N LYS A 62 5.74 11.42 6.21
CA LYS A 62 6.37 11.65 7.52
C LYS A 62 6.11 10.52 8.51
N SER A 63 4.87 10.03 8.59
CA SER A 63 4.46 8.89 9.43
C SER A 63 3.90 7.78 8.55
N PRO A 64 4.75 6.90 7.98
CA PRO A 64 4.30 5.87 7.06
C PRO A 64 3.47 4.80 7.79
N ARG A 65 2.16 4.74 7.47
CA ARG A 65 1.22 3.75 8.03
C ARG A 65 0.79 2.69 7.02
N PHE A 66 1.59 2.47 5.97
CA PHE A 66 1.28 1.58 4.85
C PHE A 66 0.91 0.15 5.30
N LYS A 67 1.73 -0.49 6.15
CA LYS A 67 1.46 -1.85 6.63
C LYS A 67 0.16 -1.96 7.44
N LYS A 68 -0.20 -0.92 8.21
CA LYS A 68 -1.44 -0.88 9.01
C LYS A 68 -2.68 -0.70 8.14
N ALA A 69 -2.54 -0.02 6.99
CA ALA A 69 -3.62 0.21 6.04
C ALA A 69 -4.02 -1.03 5.22
N ILE A 70 -3.18 -2.07 5.22
CA ILE A 70 -3.43 -3.34 4.53
C ILE A 70 -4.03 -4.34 5.52
N ALA A 71 -5.32 -4.63 5.38
CA ALA A 71 -5.99 -5.71 6.08
C ALA A 71 -5.85 -7.02 5.27
N GLN A 72 -5.42 -8.10 5.93
CA GLN A 72 -5.28 -9.41 5.31
C GLN A 72 -6.48 -10.28 5.70
N LYS A 73 -7.20 -10.80 4.71
CA LYS A 73 -8.16 -11.88 4.87
C LYS A 73 -7.45 -13.19 4.50
N ASN A 74 -7.35 -14.10 5.46
CA ASN A 74 -6.62 -15.34 5.29
C ASN A 74 -7.39 -16.34 4.42
N ALA A 75 -6.63 -17.15 3.69
CA ALA A 75 -7.12 -18.34 3.01
C ALA A 75 -7.53 -19.43 4.00
N THR A 76 -8.45 -20.28 3.56
CA THR A 76 -8.92 -21.49 4.27
C THR A 76 -8.54 -22.74 3.48
N ALA A 77 -8.70 -23.92 4.07
CA ALA A 77 -8.41 -25.18 3.36
C ALA A 77 -9.41 -25.44 2.21
N SER A 78 -10.66 -25.01 2.37
CA SER A 78 -11.70 -25.13 1.33
C SER A 78 -11.66 -24.01 0.29
N ASN A 79 -11.06 -22.87 0.63
CA ASN A 79 -10.89 -21.73 -0.26
C ASN A 79 -9.46 -21.17 -0.13
N PRO A 80 -8.51 -21.60 -0.99
CA PRO A 80 -7.10 -21.22 -0.95
C PRO A 80 -6.84 -19.82 -1.52
N THR A 81 -7.71 -18.85 -1.20
CA THR A 81 -7.61 -17.46 -1.65
C THR A 81 -7.41 -16.55 -0.45
N ALA A 82 -6.37 -15.71 -0.50
CA ALA A 82 -6.14 -14.66 0.47
C ALA A 82 -6.31 -13.29 -0.19
N THR A 83 -6.93 -12.36 0.52
CA THR A 83 -7.22 -11.01 0.01
C THR A 83 -6.47 -9.97 0.83
N LEU A 84 -5.78 -9.06 0.16
CA LEU A 84 -5.22 -7.87 0.79
C LEU A 84 -6.12 -6.67 0.47
N LYS A 85 -6.87 -6.23 1.48
CA LYS A 85 -7.75 -5.06 1.39
C LYS A 85 -7.04 -3.83 1.90
N ILE A 86 -6.89 -2.83 1.03
CA ILE A 86 -6.16 -1.62 1.36
C ILE A 86 -7.16 -0.48 1.52
N THR A 87 -7.15 0.14 2.70
CA THR A 87 -8.07 1.24 3.03
C THR A 87 -7.31 2.43 3.60
N GLY A 88 -7.74 3.63 3.24
CA GLY A 88 -7.20 4.85 3.82
C GLY A 88 -7.95 6.07 3.33
N ALA A 89 -8.01 7.10 4.18
CA ALA A 89 -8.47 8.41 3.77
C ALA A 89 -7.45 9.07 2.83
N VAL A 90 -7.92 10.10 2.10
CA VAL A 90 -7.03 10.99 1.37
C VAL A 90 -6.13 11.71 2.36
N ASN A 91 -4.83 11.74 2.09
CA ASN A 91 -3.87 12.38 2.96
C ASN A 91 -3.85 13.90 2.73
N GLU A 92 -3.45 14.66 3.75
CA GLU A 92 -3.10 16.06 3.57
C GLU A 92 -1.66 16.17 3.06
N LEU A 93 -1.33 17.25 2.35
CA LEU A 93 0.05 17.49 1.93
C LEU A 93 0.99 17.69 3.14
N ALA A 94 0.43 18.05 4.30
CA ALA A 94 1.17 18.15 5.56
C ALA A 94 1.69 16.79 6.08
N ASP A 95 1.08 15.67 5.64
CA ASP A 95 1.51 14.31 5.97
C ASP A 95 2.78 13.90 5.20
N PHE A 96 3.18 14.69 4.20
CA PHE A 96 4.35 14.48 3.36
C PHE A 96 5.45 15.49 3.68
N LYS A 97 6.65 15.28 3.14
CA LYS A 97 7.75 16.22 3.27
C LYS A 97 7.39 17.55 2.58
N TYR A 98 7.38 18.62 3.36
CA TYR A 98 7.18 19.99 2.91
C TYR A 98 8.22 20.92 3.52
N LYS A 99 8.30 22.13 2.97
CA LYS A 99 9.04 23.29 3.49
C LYS A 99 8.08 24.47 3.60
N ASP A 100 8.24 25.23 4.66
CA ASP A 100 7.44 26.41 4.94
C ASP A 100 7.58 27.47 3.85
N ASN A 101 6.54 28.30 3.70
CA ASN A 101 6.60 29.48 2.87
C ASN A 101 7.49 30.55 3.53
N THR A 102 8.06 31.44 2.72
CA THR A 102 8.73 32.64 3.20
C THR A 102 7.85 33.87 2.93
N SER A 103 8.37 35.07 3.15
CA SER A 103 7.69 36.32 2.75
C SER A 103 7.49 36.40 1.23
N THR A 104 8.42 35.82 0.46
CA THR A 104 8.44 35.89 -1.01
C THR A 104 8.06 34.58 -1.68
N ASP A 105 8.31 33.42 -1.07
CA ASP A 105 8.12 32.12 -1.70
C ASP A 105 6.92 31.37 -1.14
N ALA A 106 6.24 30.62 -2.01
CA ALA A 106 5.22 29.68 -1.58
C ALA A 106 5.83 28.52 -0.79
N ALA A 107 5.00 27.87 0.02
CA ALA A 107 5.33 26.59 0.61
C ALA A 107 5.72 25.60 -0.50
N ARG A 108 6.63 24.68 -0.17
CA ARG A 108 7.07 23.65 -1.13
C ARG A 108 6.75 22.28 -0.59
N GLY A 109 6.39 21.34 -1.46
CA GLY A 109 6.02 19.98 -1.06
C GLY A 109 6.58 18.94 -2.01
N LYS A 110 6.76 17.71 -1.52
CA LYS A 110 7.03 16.55 -2.37
C LYS A 110 6.32 15.31 -1.88
N VAL A 111 5.78 14.55 -2.83
CA VAL A 111 5.10 13.28 -2.57
C VAL A 111 6.06 12.10 -2.76
N LEU A 112 6.91 12.14 -3.79
CA LEU A 112 7.89 11.09 -4.07
C LEU A 112 9.24 11.42 -3.44
N LYS A 113 9.92 10.44 -2.85
CA LYS A 113 11.24 10.66 -2.25
C LYS A 113 12.27 11.13 -3.27
N ALA A 114 12.30 10.49 -4.45
CA ALA A 114 13.20 10.80 -5.56
C ALA A 114 12.95 12.18 -6.19
N SER A 115 11.76 12.77 -5.98
CA SER A 115 11.47 14.10 -6.53
C SER A 115 12.04 15.23 -5.67
N GLY A 116 12.36 16.36 -6.32
CA GLY A 116 12.61 17.63 -5.65
C GLY A 116 11.34 18.23 -5.03
N LEU A 117 11.52 19.15 -4.08
CA LEU A 117 10.41 19.94 -3.53
C LEU A 117 9.85 20.86 -4.61
N LYS A 118 8.55 20.79 -4.90
CA LYS A 118 7.88 21.66 -5.87
C LYS A 118 7.19 22.82 -5.17
N SER A 119 7.22 24.00 -5.80
CA SER A 119 6.47 25.17 -5.34
C SER A 119 4.97 24.87 -5.41
N LEU A 120 4.26 25.15 -4.31
CA LEU A 120 2.83 24.90 -4.19
C LEU A 120 2.09 26.21 -4.41
N GLN A 121 1.76 26.48 -5.66
CA GLN A 121 1.03 27.68 -6.04
C GLN A 121 0.07 27.37 -7.19
N LYS A 122 -1.03 28.12 -7.25
CA LYS A 122 -2.02 28.06 -8.33
C LYS A 122 -2.25 29.47 -8.82
N GLY A 123 -1.72 29.79 -10.01
CA GLY A 123 -1.58 31.18 -10.44
C GLY A 123 -0.82 31.99 -9.39
N ASN A 124 -1.36 33.15 -9.01
CA ASN A 124 -0.76 34.04 -8.02
C ASN A 124 -1.03 33.64 -6.56
N LEU A 125 -1.80 32.56 -6.33
CA LEU A 125 -2.17 32.12 -4.99
C LEU A 125 -1.10 31.16 -4.46
N LYS A 126 -0.24 31.65 -3.56
CA LYS A 126 0.80 30.86 -2.90
C LYS A 126 0.20 30.03 -1.76
N ALA A 127 0.61 28.78 -1.65
CA ALA A 127 0.31 27.98 -0.47
C ALA A 127 1.22 28.39 0.69
N PHE A 128 0.73 28.20 1.90
CA PHE A 128 1.43 28.51 3.14
C PHE A 128 1.04 27.53 4.23
N ILE A 129 1.84 27.47 5.29
CA ILE A 129 1.58 26.60 6.43
C ILE A 129 0.75 27.38 7.44
N THR A 130 -0.27 26.75 8.01
CA THR A 130 -1.02 27.34 9.11
C THR A 130 -1.33 26.31 10.17
N LYS A 131 -1.37 26.76 11.43
CA LYS A 131 -1.86 25.99 12.57
C LYS A 131 -3.26 26.47 12.90
N PHE A 132 -4.24 25.59 12.80
CA PHE A 132 -5.62 25.89 13.16
C PHE A 132 -5.78 25.96 14.68
N GLY A 133 -6.89 26.54 15.16
CA GLY A 133 -7.20 26.62 16.59
C GLY A 133 -7.24 25.25 17.30
N SER A 134 -7.51 24.18 16.56
CA SER A 134 -7.42 22.79 17.05
C SER A 134 -5.99 22.29 17.29
N GLY A 135 -4.98 23.09 16.95
CA GLY A 135 -3.57 22.70 16.95
C GLY A 135 -3.12 21.94 15.69
N HIS A 136 -4.05 21.56 14.80
CA HIS A 136 -3.74 20.87 13.54
C HIS A 136 -2.94 21.78 12.60
N VAL A 137 -1.80 21.29 12.10
CA VAL A 137 -0.97 22.00 11.13
C VAL A 137 -1.28 21.48 9.73
N SER A 138 -1.56 22.39 8.79
CA SER A 138 -1.85 22.02 7.40
C SER A 138 -1.15 22.95 6.41
N VAL A 139 -0.90 22.43 5.22
CA VAL A 139 -0.49 23.24 4.06
C VAL A 139 -1.76 23.67 3.34
N VAL A 140 -2.00 24.97 3.30
CA VAL A 140 -3.25 25.56 2.82
C VAL A 140 -2.99 26.55 1.70
N GLN A 141 -4.02 26.81 0.93
CA GLN A 141 -4.04 27.83 -0.11
C GLN A 141 -5.37 28.60 -0.03
N ARG A 142 -5.35 29.91 -0.27
CA ARG A 142 -6.58 30.70 -0.36
C ARG A 142 -7.38 30.28 -1.60
N LYS A 143 -8.71 30.40 -1.54
CA LYS A 143 -9.54 30.21 -2.75
C LYS A 143 -9.51 31.41 -3.70
N GLY A 144 -9.19 32.61 -3.19
CA GLY A 144 -9.09 33.86 -3.95
C GLY A 144 -8.16 34.87 -3.26
N ALA A 145 -8.25 36.14 -3.63
CA ALA A 145 -7.42 37.20 -3.04
C ALA A 145 -7.70 37.41 -1.54
N SER A 146 -8.97 37.26 -1.14
CA SER A 146 -9.43 37.40 0.24
C SER A 146 -8.73 36.42 1.19
N ARG A 147 -8.58 36.84 2.46
CA ARG A 147 -7.93 36.03 3.51
C ARG A 147 -8.59 34.68 3.74
N LEU A 148 -9.91 34.65 3.65
CA LEU A 148 -10.73 33.46 3.74
C LEU A 148 -11.59 33.35 2.47
N PRO A 149 -12.02 32.14 2.09
CA PRO A 149 -11.78 30.85 2.74
C PRO A 149 -10.45 30.20 2.36
N LEU A 150 -9.92 29.36 3.26
CA LEU A 150 -8.74 28.53 3.03
C LEU A 150 -9.14 27.12 2.54
N LYS A 151 -8.37 26.58 1.61
CA LYS A 151 -8.44 25.19 1.15
C LYS A 151 -7.18 24.46 1.59
N LYS A 152 -7.34 23.28 2.20
CA LYS A 152 -6.23 22.38 2.48
C LYS A 152 -5.74 21.71 1.20
N LEU A 153 -4.43 21.63 1.04
CA LEU A 153 -3.84 20.87 -0.06
C LEU A 153 -3.82 19.39 0.32
N LEU A 154 -4.34 18.55 -0.60
CA LEU A 154 -4.42 17.11 -0.43
C LEU A 154 -3.29 16.42 -1.18
N SER A 155 -3.06 15.17 -0.82
CA SER A 155 -2.07 14.29 -1.44
C SER A 155 -2.65 12.89 -1.63
N PRO A 156 -2.00 12.04 -2.46
CA PRO A 156 -2.50 10.70 -2.73
C PRO A 156 -2.80 9.92 -1.45
N SER A 157 -3.90 9.17 -1.45
CA SER A 157 -4.27 8.27 -0.35
C SER A 157 -3.32 7.07 -0.28
N ILE A 158 -3.33 6.35 0.84
CA ILE A 158 -2.56 5.10 0.98
C ILE A 158 -2.96 4.06 -0.08
N PRO A 159 -4.26 3.78 -0.35
CA PRO A 159 -4.67 2.91 -1.44
C PRO A 159 -4.09 3.30 -2.80
N THR A 160 -4.15 4.59 -3.16
CA THR A 160 -3.59 5.09 -4.44
C THR A 160 -2.07 4.94 -4.49
N MET A 161 -1.38 5.11 -3.36
CA MET A 161 0.07 4.94 -3.28
C MET A 161 0.49 3.48 -3.42
N ILE A 162 -0.15 2.56 -2.69
CA ILE A 162 0.21 1.14 -2.75
C ILE A 162 -0.20 0.53 -4.09
N GLY A 163 -1.40 0.85 -4.59
CA GLY A 163 -1.90 0.39 -5.89
C GLY A 163 -1.25 1.07 -7.10
N ASN A 164 -0.17 1.84 -6.91
CA ASN A 164 0.51 2.48 -8.03
C ASN A 164 1.30 1.44 -8.85
N GLU A 165 0.81 1.11 -10.04
CA GLU A 165 1.41 0.10 -10.92
C GLU A 165 2.88 0.42 -11.27
N ALA A 166 3.17 1.67 -11.61
CA ALA A 166 4.51 2.04 -12.07
C ALA A 166 5.57 2.11 -10.96
N LYS A 167 5.18 2.21 -9.68
CA LYS A 167 6.11 2.53 -8.58
C LYS A 167 6.04 1.61 -7.37
N VAL A 168 4.93 0.92 -7.16
CA VAL A 168 4.74 0.03 -6.01
C VAL A 168 4.18 -1.32 -6.44
N TYR A 169 2.88 -1.40 -6.74
CA TYR A 169 2.23 -2.69 -6.94
C TYR A 169 2.82 -3.46 -8.12
N GLY A 170 2.97 -2.83 -9.30
CA GLY A 170 3.53 -3.51 -10.48
C GLY A 170 4.99 -3.94 -10.31
N ILE A 171 5.75 -3.29 -9.41
CA ILE A 171 7.12 -3.71 -9.06
C ILE A 171 7.11 -4.92 -8.11
N VAL A 172 6.16 -4.98 -7.20
CA VAL A 172 6.05 -6.06 -6.20
C VAL A 172 5.32 -7.29 -6.76
N LYS A 173 4.43 -7.12 -7.75
CA LYS A 173 3.59 -8.18 -8.33
C LYS A 173 4.39 -9.43 -8.76
N PRO A 174 5.51 -9.32 -9.51
CA PRO A 174 6.29 -10.51 -9.89
C PRO A 174 6.85 -11.27 -8.69
N ASN A 175 7.31 -10.55 -7.66
CA ASN A 175 7.84 -11.17 -6.44
C ASN A 175 6.75 -11.96 -5.69
N ILE A 176 5.50 -11.52 -5.78
CA ILE A 176 4.40 -12.21 -5.11
C ILE A 176 4.11 -13.57 -5.78
N GLU A 177 4.12 -13.61 -7.11
CA GLU A 177 3.96 -14.86 -7.87
C GLU A 177 5.12 -15.82 -7.60
N GLU A 178 6.35 -15.32 -7.59
CA GLU A 178 7.54 -16.11 -7.24
C GLU A 178 7.47 -16.65 -5.80
N ASN A 179 7.09 -15.79 -4.84
CA ASN A 179 6.94 -16.17 -3.43
C ASN A 179 5.83 -17.20 -3.24
N LEU A 180 4.76 -17.17 -4.04
CA LEU A 180 3.74 -18.23 -4.04
C LEU A 180 4.33 -19.59 -4.38
N GLN A 181 5.07 -19.69 -5.47
CA GLN A 181 5.69 -20.95 -5.88
C GLN A 181 6.71 -21.45 -4.84
N LYS A 182 7.55 -20.56 -4.31
CA LYS A 182 8.50 -20.87 -3.24
C LYS A 182 7.78 -21.36 -1.98
N ASN A 183 6.71 -20.69 -1.57
CA ASN A 183 5.96 -21.05 -0.37
C ASN A 183 5.19 -22.37 -0.56
N ILE A 184 4.67 -22.66 -1.76
CA ILE A 184 4.08 -23.97 -2.09
C ILE A 184 5.15 -25.07 -1.95
N GLN A 185 6.33 -24.89 -2.56
CA GLN A 185 7.40 -25.89 -2.48
C GLN A 185 7.84 -26.13 -1.04
N LYS A 186 8.05 -25.06 -0.24
CA LYS A 186 8.35 -25.18 1.19
C LYS A 186 7.29 -25.98 1.96
N GLN A 187 6.01 -25.85 1.61
CA GLN A 187 4.95 -26.63 2.27
C GLN A 187 4.95 -28.09 1.84
N ILE A 188 5.25 -28.38 0.56
CA ILE A 188 5.42 -29.76 0.07
C ILE A 188 6.61 -30.41 0.79
N ASP A 189 7.76 -29.74 0.83
CA ASP A 189 8.98 -30.25 1.47
C ASP A 189 8.75 -30.52 2.96
N ARG A 190 8.01 -29.64 3.65
CA ARG A 190 7.62 -29.85 5.05
C ARG A 190 6.73 -31.09 5.25
N ILE A 191 5.80 -31.34 4.32
CA ILE A 191 4.90 -32.50 4.40
C ILE A 191 5.65 -33.81 4.13
N LEU A 192 6.56 -33.81 3.15
CA LEU A 192 7.33 -34.98 2.75
C LEU A 192 8.52 -35.27 3.68
N GLY A 193 9.16 -34.24 4.23
CA GLY A 193 10.36 -34.34 5.06
C GLY A 193 10.12 -34.62 6.54
N GLY A 194 8.87 -34.62 7.01
CA GLY A 194 8.51 -35.08 8.36
C GLY A 194 9.11 -34.31 9.54
N LYS A 195 9.56 -33.05 9.36
CA LYS A 195 9.97 -32.13 10.44
C LYS A 195 9.22 -30.80 10.34
#